data_AF-A0A9C8JFF1-F1
#
_entry.id   AF-A0A9C8JFF1-F1
#
_cell.length_a   1.000
_cell.length_b   1.000
_cell.length_c   1.000
_cell.angle_alpha   90.00
_cell.angle_beta   90.00
_cell.angle_gamma   90.00
#
_symmetry.space_group_name_H-M   'P 1'
#
loop_
_entity.id
_entity.type
_entity.pdbx_description
1 polymer ?
#
loop_
_entity_poly.entity_id
_entity_poly.type
_entity_poly.pdbx_seq_one_letter_code
_entity_poly.pdbx_strand_id
1 'polypeptide(L)' 'FYYMANAMGRLLGTVLSGWVYQQYGLEACLWISSCFIALAALLSLALPKSDQ' A
#
# COMPACT_ATOMS: atom_id res chain seq x y z
N PHE A 1 15.05 0.02 10.42
CA PHE A 1 14.25 0.56 9.29
C PHE A 1 12.85 -0.03 9.19
N TYR A 2 12.61 -1.33 9.50
CA TYR A 2 11.27 -1.94 9.49
C TYR A 2 10.20 -1.19 10.31
N TYR A 3 10.52 -0.72 11.52
CA TYR A 3 9.58 0.04 12.35
C TYR A 3 9.21 1.41 11.74
N MET A 4 10.17 2.10 11.13
CA MET A 4 9.92 3.34 10.39
C MET A 4 9.09 3.08 9.12
N ALA A 5 9.34 1.97 8.42
CA ALA A 5 8.54 1.57 7.27
C ALA A 5 7.08 1.26 7.65
N ASN A 6 6.85 0.61 8.81
CA ASN A 6 5.49 0.37 9.32
C ASN A 6 4.79 1.69 9.74
N ALA A 7 5.49 2.58 10.44
CA ALA A 7 4.94 3.89 10.84
C ALA A 7 4.61 4.77 9.62
N MET A 8 5.52 4.81 8.62
CA MET A 8 5.30 5.54 7.37
C MET A 8 4.16 4.94 6.54
N GLY A 9 4.05 3.61 6.46
CA GLY A 9 2.96 2.95 5.73
C GLY A 9 1.59 3.28 6.34
N ARG A 10 1.49 3.33 7.67
CA ARG A 10 0.26 3.75 8.36
C ARG A 10 -0.07 5.23 8.13
N LEU A 11 0.92 6.12 8.12
CA LEU A 11 0.72 7.55 7.85
C LEU A 11 0.34 7.83 6.40
N LEU A 12 1.06 7.24 5.44
CA LEU A 12 0.75 7.38 4.01
C LEU A 12 -0.62 6.78 3.71
N GLY A 13 -0.95 5.61 4.25
CA GLY A 13 -2.24 4.96 4.03
C GLY A 13 -3.42 5.83 4.50
N THR A 14 -3.32 6.48 5.65
CA THR A 14 -4.40 7.34 6.17
C THR A 14 -4.51 8.65 5.40
N VAL A 15 -3.38 9.30 5.10
CA VAL A 15 -3.37 10.58 4.39
C VAL A 15 -3.79 10.41 2.92
N LEU A 16 -3.26 9.41 2.21
CA LEU A 16 -3.67 9.12 0.83
C LEU A 16 -5.14 8.68 0.77
N SER A 17 -5.60 7.82 1.69
CA SER A 17 -7.01 7.38 1.68
C SER A 17 -7.97 8.55 1.95
N GLY A 18 -7.65 9.42 2.91
CA GLY A 18 -8.45 10.63 3.18
C GLY A 18 -8.48 11.61 2.00
N TRP A 19 -7.32 11.85 1.37
CA TRP A 19 -7.22 12.74 0.21
C TRP A 19 -7.98 12.20 -1.01
N VAL A 20 -7.81 10.91 -1.30
CA VAL A 20 -8.45 10.24 -2.44
C VAL A 20 -9.96 10.19 -2.24
N TYR A 21 -10.41 9.93 -1.02
CA TYR A 21 -11.83 9.90 -0.70
C TYR A 21 -12.50 11.26 -0.95
N GLN A 22 -11.85 12.37 -0.62
CA GLN A 22 -12.37 13.71 -0.91
C GLN A 22 -12.46 14.01 -2.41
N GLN A 23 -11.53 13.51 -3.22
CA GLN A 23 -11.43 13.88 -4.63
C GLN A 23 -12.18 12.94 -5.58
N TYR A 24 -12.28 11.65 -5.25
CA TYR A 24 -12.76 10.61 -6.18
C TYR A 24 -13.73 9.58 -5.55
N GLY A 25 -14.11 9.74 -4.29
CA GLY A 25 -15.06 8.84 -3.61
C GLY A 25 -14.51 7.43 -3.33
N LEU A 26 -15.43 6.49 -3.02
CA LEU A 26 -15.10 5.12 -2.59
C LEU A 26 -14.37 4.29 -3.66
N GLU A 27 -14.66 4.53 -4.93
CA GLU A 27 -14.15 3.72 -6.05
C GLU A 27 -12.64 3.88 -6.22
N ALA A 28 -12.12 5.10 -6.11
CA ALA A 28 -10.69 5.36 -6.18
C ALA A 28 -9.93 4.86 -4.94
N CYS A 29 -10.56 4.88 -3.76
CA CYS A 29 -9.95 4.33 -2.55
C CYS A 29 -9.72 2.81 -2.67
N LEU A 30 -10.66 2.09 -3.31
CA LEU A 30 -10.53 0.67 -3.61
C LEU A 30 -9.43 0.39 -4.64
N TRP A 31 -9.38 1.17 -5.71
CA TRP A 31 -8.34 1.04 -6.74
C TRP A 31 -6.94 1.27 -6.19
N ILE A 32 -6.75 2.27 -5.34
CA ILE A 32 -5.44 2.58 -4.75
C ILE A 32 -5.02 1.49 -3.75
N SER A 33 -5.94 1.00 -2.92
CA SER A 33 -5.64 -0.13 -2.03
C SER A 33 -5.29 -1.39 -2.82
N SER A 34 -6.04 -1.68 -3.89
CA SER A 34 -5.79 -2.80 -4.79
C SER A 34 -4.41 -2.69 -5.46
N CYS A 35 -4.05 -1.49 -5.94
CA CYS A 35 -2.75 -1.24 -6.55
C CYS A 35 -1.59 -1.42 -5.56
N PHE A 36 -1.75 -0.97 -4.32
CA PHE A 36 -0.73 -1.12 -3.27
C PHE A 36 -0.53 -2.59 -2.87
N ILE A 37 -1.61 -3.36 -2.77
CA ILE A 37 -1.56 -4.81 -2.54
C ILE A 37 -0.93 -5.54 -3.73
N ALA A 38 -1.27 -5.16 -4.95
CA ALA A 38 -0.69 -5.73 -6.17
C ALA A 38 0.82 -5.47 -6.25
N LEU A 39 1.26 -4.25 -5.91
CA LEU A 39 2.67 -3.92 -5.77
C LEU A 39 3.36 -4.76 -4.69
N ALA A 40 2.76 -4.89 -3.51
CA ALA A 40 3.31 -5.72 -2.44
C ALA A 40 3.42 -7.19 -2.86
N ALA A 41 2.41 -7.73 -3.55
CA ALA A 41 2.41 -9.08 -4.08
C ALA A 41 3.48 -9.28 -5.16
N LEU A 42 3.60 -8.35 -6.11
CA LEU A 42 4.64 -8.36 -7.13
C LEU A 42 6.03 -8.30 -6.51
N LEU A 43 6.24 -7.44 -5.52
CA LEU A 43 7.50 -7.37 -4.78
C LEU A 43 7.78 -8.67 -4.03
N SER A 44 6.77 -9.30 -3.44
CA SER A 44 6.91 -10.58 -2.73
C SER A 44 7.19 -11.75 -3.66
N LEU A 45 6.68 -11.71 -4.91
CA LEU A 45 6.94 -12.70 -5.96
C LEU A 45 8.28 -12.46 -6.66
N ALA A 46 8.65 -11.20 -6.84
CA ALA A 46 9.93 -10.78 -7.41
C ALA A 46 11.08 -10.96 -6.41
N LEU A 47 10.78 -11.03 -5.11
CA LEU A 47 11.74 -11.45 -4.11
C LEU A 47 11.99 -12.95 -4.34
N PRO A 48 13.21 -13.35 -4.77
CA PRO A 48 13.52 -14.76 -4.94
C PRO A 48 13.25 -15.44 -3.59
N LYS A 49 12.55 -16.58 -3.65
CA LYS A 49 12.31 -17.45 -2.50
C LYS A 49 13.67 -17.95 -2.01
N SER A 50 14.38 -17.14 -1.24
CA SER A 50 15.45 -17.59 -0.36
C SER A 50 14.76 -18.47 0.66
N ASP A 51 14.72 -19.73 0.26
CA ASP A 51 14.43 -20.91 1.03
C ASP A 51 14.79 -20.73 2.50
N GLN A 52 13.75 -20.73 3.35
CA GLN A 52 13.84 -21.26 4.69
C GLN A 52 12.52 -21.92 5.06
#